data_AF-A0A9W9K1D7-F1
#
_entry.id   AF-A0A9W9K1D7-F1
#
_cell.length_a   1.000
_cell.length_b   1.000
_cell.length_c   1.000
_cell.angle_alpha   90.00
_cell.angle_beta   90.00
_cell.angle_gamma   90.00
#
_symmetry.space_group_name_H-M   'P 1'
#
loop_
_entity.id
_entity.type
_entity.pdbx_description
1 polymer ?
#
loop_
_entity_poly.entity_id
_entity_poly.type
_entity_poly.pdbx_seq_one_letter_code
_entity_poly.pdbx_strand_id
1 'polypeptide(L)'
;MHESVVEDYMVIKAQEKAWEEASESDMLEVLEEALICTKCQITVTEAIMKLDVDNGAYIDAHYPPFFANTRTRDDNISPLHADSSKTKYEDPSWWRKISFSQRERYYAMVEENLNRSLNENKDIDPEVAVLFAHYQVDYHIRQHYLARRGVLSLCRNASDLQDLRTWQWDMAAIDRINMGKDIDVSDPDEGWLPEERQWGWPGDRNLEKAHQVPMWKRNSPVRRKRLRAVRAKWAIIMEERRKQREELLKKTGTTVTVRLYLSGDLMTVRELPRVVEVESGMRLGKKMKSSTF
;
A
#
# COMPACT_ATOMS: atom_id res chain seq x y z
N MET A 1 24.28 -20.83 -25.14
CA MET A 1 23.74 -20.96 -23.77
C MET A 1 24.20 -19.82 -22.85
N HIS A 2 25.40 -19.26 -23.01
CA HIS A 2 25.84 -18.09 -22.25
C HIS A 2 25.24 -16.74 -22.71
N GLU A 3 24.95 -16.57 -24.00
CA GLU A 3 24.40 -15.31 -24.53
C GLU A 3 22.97 -15.01 -24.05
N SER A 4 22.07 -16.00 -23.95
CA SER A 4 20.69 -15.74 -23.53
C SER A 4 20.56 -15.33 -22.06
N VAL A 5 21.47 -15.82 -21.20
CA VAL A 5 21.48 -15.44 -19.76
C VAL A 5 21.96 -14.01 -19.56
N VAL A 6 22.90 -13.54 -20.40
CA VAL A 6 23.39 -12.16 -20.37
C VAL A 6 22.32 -11.19 -20.90
N GLU A 7 21.59 -11.59 -21.94
CA GLU A 7 20.50 -10.79 -22.50
C GLU A 7 19.32 -10.65 -21.51
N ASP A 8 18.91 -11.75 -20.86
CA ASP A 8 17.90 -11.74 -19.80
C ASP A 8 18.32 -10.87 -18.60
N TYR A 9 19.60 -10.93 -18.19
CA TYR A 9 20.13 -10.09 -17.10
C TYR A 9 20.11 -8.60 -17.43
N MET A 10 20.44 -8.22 -18.67
CA MET A 10 20.39 -6.81 -19.10
C MET A 10 18.96 -6.28 -19.18
N VAL A 11 18.00 -7.12 -19.61
CA VAL A 11 16.56 -6.77 -19.61
C VAL A 11 16.04 -6.55 -18.19
N ILE A 12 16.41 -7.42 -17.24
CA ILE A 12 16.03 -7.28 -15.83
C ILE A 12 16.59 -5.98 -15.26
N LYS A 13 17.88 -5.67 -15.46
CA LYS A 13 18.47 -4.42 -14.98
C LYS A 13 17.84 -3.17 -15.59
N ALA A 14 17.49 -3.21 -16.87
CA ALA A 14 16.81 -2.10 -17.53
C ALA A 14 15.40 -1.87 -16.95
N GLN A 15 14.68 -2.96 -16.63
CA GLN A 15 13.38 -2.88 -15.97
C GLN A 15 13.48 -2.35 -14.53
N GLU A 16 14.45 -2.82 -13.76
CA GLU A 16 14.71 -2.32 -12.40
C GLU A 16 14.96 -0.81 -12.41
N LYS A 17 15.86 -0.34 -13.29
CA LYS A 17 16.15 1.08 -13.45
C LYS A 17 14.91 1.89 -13.84
N ALA A 18 14.10 1.38 -14.77
CA ALA A 18 12.87 2.06 -15.18
C ALA A 18 11.83 2.14 -14.06
N TRP A 19 11.76 1.13 -13.17
CA TRP A 19 10.90 1.15 -12.00
C TRP A 19 11.39 2.12 -10.93
N GLU A 20 12.70 2.22 -10.73
CA GLU A 20 13.30 3.23 -9.85
C GLU A 20 12.97 4.64 -10.34
N GLU A 21 13.24 4.95 -11.61
CA GLU A 21 12.94 6.26 -12.20
C GLU A 21 11.44 6.60 -12.14
N ALA A 22 10.56 5.61 -12.39
CA ALA A 22 9.11 5.80 -12.29
C ALA A 22 8.66 6.03 -10.83
N SER A 23 9.24 5.31 -9.87
CA SER A 23 8.95 5.49 -8.45
C SER A 23 9.38 6.87 -7.97
N GLU A 24 10.55 7.34 -8.40
CA GLU A 24 11.07 8.67 -8.08
C GLU A 24 10.23 9.79 -8.67
N SER A 25 9.85 9.67 -9.94
CA SER A 25 8.95 10.62 -10.60
C SER A 25 7.61 10.73 -9.85
N ASP A 26 7.02 9.59 -9.47
CA ASP A 26 5.79 9.54 -8.67
C ASP A 26 5.95 10.23 -7.30
N MET A 27 7.14 10.14 -6.67
CA MET A 27 7.40 10.86 -5.41
C MET A 27 7.50 12.38 -5.60
N LEU A 28 8.13 12.85 -6.67
CA LEU A 28 8.24 14.29 -6.96
C LEU A 28 6.87 14.90 -7.34
N GLU A 29 6.02 14.14 -8.04
CA GLU A 29 4.63 14.53 -8.30
C GLU A 29 3.82 14.68 -7.01
N VAL A 30 4.00 13.76 -6.05
CA VAL A 30 3.34 13.82 -4.74
C VAL A 30 3.78 15.05 -3.96
N LEU A 31 5.07 15.33 -3.97
CA LEU A 31 5.63 16.49 -3.31
C LEU A 31 5.03 17.78 -3.88
N GLU A 32 5.00 17.90 -5.21
CA GLU A 32 4.36 19.04 -5.88
C GLU A 32 2.90 19.17 -5.45
N GLU A 33 2.14 18.07 -5.49
CA GLU A 33 0.74 18.04 -5.08
C GLU A 33 0.55 18.54 -3.64
N ALA A 34 1.43 18.15 -2.71
CA ALA A 34 1.39 18.57 -1.32
C ALA A 34 1.71 20.06 -1.16
N LEU A 35 2.73 20.57 -1.85
CA LEU A 35 3.20 21.96 -1.76
C LEU A 35 2.20 22.98 -2.34
N ILE A 36 1.34 22.55 -3.27
CA ILE A 36 0.25 23.36 -3.83
C ILE A 36 -1.11 23.07 -3.17
N CYS A 37 -1.18 22.12 -2.24
CA CYS A 37 -2.44 21.69 -1.66
C CYS A 37 -3.03 22.76 -0.74
N THR A 38 -4.25 23.19 -1.06
CA THR A 38 -5.06 24.11 -0.24
C THR A 38 -6.29 23.44 0.38
N LYS A 39 -6.46 22.14 0.16
CA LYS A 39 -7.67 21.38 0.52
C LYS A 39 -7.50 20.58 1.81
N CYS A 40 -6.27 20.29 2.19
CA CYS A 40 -5.98 19.57 3.42
C CYS A 40 -6.17 20.50 4.61
N GLN A 41 -6.93 20.01 5.60
CA GLN A 41 -7.10 20.66 6.90
C GLN A 41 -6.46 19.77 7.95
N ILE A 42 -5.16 19.54 7.79
CA ILE A 42 -4.40 18.68 8.68
C ILE A 42 -3.98 19.55 9.87
N THR A 43 -4.53 19.22 11.02
CA THR A 43 -4.16 19.84 12.29
C THR A 43 -3.28 18.87 13.05
N VAL A 44 -2.08 19.34 13.40
CA VAL A 44 -1.14 18.64 14.27
C VAL A 44 -0.75 19.56 15.42
N THR A 45 -0.41 18.97 16.57
CA THR A 45 -0.02 19.69 17.77
C THR A 45 1.43 19.37 18.13
N GLU A 46 2.06 20.21 18.95
CA GLU A 46 3.41 19.97 19.47
C GLU A 46 3.50 18.64 20.24
N ALA A 47 2.42 18.23 20.91
CA ALA A 47 2.34 16.95 21.59
C ALA A 47 2.46 15.76 20.62
N ILE A 48 1.84 15.87 19.43
CA ILE A 48 1.97 14.84 18.39
C ILE A 48 3.40 14.84 17.82
N MET A 49 3.98 16.01 17.57
CA MET A 49 5.38 16.12 17.13
C MET A 49 6.31 15.45 18.13
N LYS A 50 6.19 15.78 19.41
CA LYS A 50 7.01 15.20 20.47
C LYS A 50 6.86 13.67 20.53
N LEU A 51 5.63 13.17 20.41
CA LEU A 51 5.37 11.73 20.36
C LEU A 51 6.06 11.06 19.16
N ASP A 52 6.01 11.68 17.97
CA ASP A 52 6.63 11.14 16.77
C ASP A 52 8.17 11.20 16.86
N VAL A 53 8.74 12.24 17.49
CA VAL A 53 10.18 12.34 17.78
C VAL A 53 10.61 11.26 18.78
N ASP A 54 9.92 11.14 19.92
CA ASP A 54 10.23 10.18 20.99
C ASP A 54 10.13 8.72 20.49
N ASN A 55 9.22 8.45 19.55
CA ASN A 55 9.08 7.14 18.93
C ASN A 55 10.03 6.90 17.75
N GLY A 56 10.88 7.87 17.39
CA GLY A 56 11.77 7.80 16.23
C GLY A 56 11.04 7.74 14.89
N ALA A 57 9.78 8.16 14.85
CA ALA A 57 8.99 8.27 13.63
C ALA A 57 9.30 9.55 12.86
N TYR A 58 9.73 10.61 13.54
CA TYR A 58 10.25 11.85 12.97
C TYR A 58 11.70 12.05 13.41
N ILE A 59 12.64 12.07 12.47
CA ILE A 59 14.05 12.33 12.75
C ILE A 59 14.48 13.58 11.98
N ASP A 60 14.61 14.70 12.68
CA ASP A 60 14.97 16.01 12.15
C ASP A 60 16.34 16.05 11.46
N ALA A 61 17.28 15.21 11.91
CA ALA A 61 18.60 15.07 11.33
C ALA A 61 18.59 14.36 9.95
N HIS A 62 17.47 13.75 9.54
CA HIS A 62 17.33 13.08 8.25
C HIS A 62 16.31 13.80 7.38
N TYR A 63 16.61 13.93 6.08
CA TYR A 63 15.63 14.46 5.15
C TYR A 63 15.34 13.46 4.03
N PRO A 64 14.08 13.00 3.87
CA PRO A 64 12.89 13.47 4.57
C PRO A 64 12.68 12.76 5.91
N PRO A 65 12.22 13.50 6.94
CA PRO A 65 12.32 13.09 8.35
C PRO A 65 11.38 11.95 8.76
N PHE A 66 10.38 11.63 7.94
CA PHE A 66 9.40 10.57 8.17
C PHE A 66 9.68 9.25 7.43
N PHE A 67 10.79 9.14 6.68
CA PHE A 67 11.04 8.01 5.77
C PHE A 67 12.07 7.00 6.28
N ALA A 68 12.74 7.30 7.38
CA ALA A 68 13.63 6.36 8.05
C ALA A 68 12.83 5.53 9.07
N ASN A 69 12.15 4.47 8.61
CA ASN A 69 11.64 3.47 9.54
C ASN A 69 12.83 2.70 10.11
N THR A 70 13.37 3.16 11.23
CA THR A 70 14.50 2.53 11.94
C THR A 70 14.06 1.37 12.83
N ARG A 71 12.75 1.23 13.09
CA ARG A 71 12.21 0.24 14.03
C ARG A 71 11.75 -1.07 13.38
N THR A 72 11.34 -1.06 12.11
CA THR A 72 11.13 -2.32 11.38
C THR A 72 12.27 -2.51 10.40
N ARG A 73 13.31 -3.19 10.87
CA ARG A 73 14.13 -4.02 9.98
C ARG A 73 13.16 -4.79 9.08
N ASP A 74 13.31 -4.69 7.77
CA ASP A 74 12.43 -5.33 6.80
C ASP A 74 12.69 -6.85 6.80
N ASP A 75 12.44 -7.48 7.94
CA ASP A 75 12.62 -8.92 8.19
C ASP A 75 11.57 -9.76 7.43
N ASN A 76 10.71 -9.09 6.64
CA ASN A 76 9.74 -9.70 5.74
C ASN A 76 10.26 -9.85 4.30
N ILE A 77 11.48 -9.38 3.99
CA ILE A 77 12.15 -9.75 2.74
C ILE A 77 12.58 -11.21 2.86
N SER A 78 12.13 -12.05 1.93
CA SER A 78 12.52 -13.46 1.84
C SER A 78 14.05 -13.60 2.00
N PRO A 79 14.55 -14.45 2.93
CA PRO A 79 15.99 -14.61 3.20
C PRO A 79 16.83 -14.98 1.97
N LEU A 80 16.19 -15.44 0.90
CA LEU A 80 16.83 -15.84 -0.35
C LEU A 80 17.27 -14.66 -1.25
N HIS A 81 16.85 -13.42 -0.93
CA HIS A 81 17.25 -12.21 -1.65
C HIS A 81 18.04 -11.21 -0.78
N ALA A 82 18.43 -11.63 0.41
CA ALA A 82 19.22 -10.81 1.33
C ALA A 82 20.70 -10.80 0.93
N ASP A 83 21.04 -10.06 -0.14
CA ASP A 83 22.35 -9.42 -0.20
C ASP A 83 22.37 -8.35 0.90
N SER A 84 22.63 -8.79 2.13
CA SER A 84 22.66 -7.97 3.35
C SER A 84 23.73 -6.87 3.33
N SER A 85 24.44 -6.72 2.21
CA SER A 85 25.42 -5.66 1.95
C SER A 85 24.82 -4.47 1.18
N LYS A 86 23.65 -4.61 0.55
CA LYS A 86 22.99 -3.53 -0.23
C LYS A 86 22.02 -2.67 0.56
N THR A 87 21.58 -3.08 1.75
CA THR A 87 20.80 -2.24 2.66
C THR A 87 21.70 -1.28 3.46
N LYS A 88 22.76 -0.73 2.83
CA LYS A 88 23.27 0.55 3.31
C LYS A 88 22.15 1.54 3.03
N TYR A 89 21.58 2.10 4.08
CA TYR A 89 20.69 3.25 4.01
C TYR A 89 21.40 4.34 3.18
N GLU A 90 21.17 4.35 1.87
CA GLU A 90 21.42 5.52 1.06
C GLU A 90 20.40 6.55 1.51
N ASP A 91 20.93 7.48 2.31
CA ASP A 91 20.42 8.80 2.65
C ASP A 91 19.35 9.31 1.65
N PRO A 92 18.16 9.74 2.11
CA PRO A 92 16.94 9.43 1.37
C PRO A 92 16.71 10.26 0.10
N SER A 93 16.06 9.60 -0.86
CA SER A 93 16.36 9.70 -2.29
C SER A 93 15.80 10.89 -3.07
N TRP A 94 14.96 11.76 -2.48
CA TRP A 94 14.30 12.83 -3.23
C TRP A 94 14.71 14.26 -2.90
N TRP A 95 15.27 14.57 -1.72
CA TRP A 95 15.68 15.95 -1.42
C TRP A 95 16.80 16.45 -2.34
N ARG A 96 17.64 15.53 -2.80
CA ARG A 96 18.67 15.82 -3.81
C ARG A 96 18.08 16.08 -5.20
N LYS A 97 16.82 15.67 -5.44
CA LYS A 97 16.12 15.72 -6.73
C LYS A 97 15.00 16.74 -6.78
N ILE A 98 14.66 17.37 -5.65
CA ILE A 98 13.67 18.45 -5.58
C ILE A 98 14.12 19.63 -6.45
N SER A 99 13.19 20.23 -7.20
CA SER A 99 13.49 21.44 -7.97
C SER A 99 13.72 22.63 -7.04
N PHE A 100 14.35 23.68 -7.57
CA PHE A 100 14.55 24.93 -6.82
C PHE A 100 13.20 25.55 -6.40
N SER A 101 12.23 25.60 -7.30
CA SER A 101 10.91 26.17 -7.03
C SER A 101 10.13 25.38 -5.96
N GLN A 102 10.25 24.06 -5.96
CA GLN A 102 9.66 23.19 -4.94
C GLN A 102 10.28 23.45 -3.57
N ARG A 103 11.61 23.64 -3.53
CA ARG A 103 12.32 23.97 -2.29
C ARG A 103 11.94 25.36 -1.76
N GLU A 104 11.85 26.36 -2.63
CA GLU A 104 11.36 27.69 -2.23
C GLU A 104 9.95 27.62 -1.67
N ARG A 105 9.05 26.90 -2.34
CA ARG A 105 7.66 26.74 -1.87
C ARG A 105 7.60 26.02 -0.52
N TYR A 106 8.44 25.00 -0.31
CA TYR A 106 8.56 24.32 0.98
C TYR A 106 8.92 25.31 2.10
N TYR A 107 10.00 26.09 1.93
CA TYR A 107 10.44 27.04 2.94
C TYR A 107 9.44 28.18 3.15
N ALA A 108 8.75 28.64 2.10
CA ALA A 108 7.66 29.60 2.25
C ALA A 108 6.53 29.06 3.15
N MET A 109 6.14 27.79 3.00
CA MET A 109 5.15 27.16 3.87
C MET A 109 5.65 27.02 5.32
N VAL A 110 6.94 26.71 5.52
CA VAL A 110 7.55 26.66 6.86
C VAL A 110 7.50 28.04 7.50
N GLU A 111 7.86 29.09 6.77
CA GLU A 111 7.81 30.48 7.25
C GLU A 111 6.39 30.93 7.60
N GLU A 112 5.40 30.61 6.75
CA GLU A 112 3.98 30.87 7.02
C GLU A 112 3.51 30.20 8.33
N ASN A 113 3.91 28.94 8.56
CA ASN A 113 3.58 28.17 9.75
C ASN A 113 4.32 28.66 11.01
N LEU A 114 5.59 29.04 10.88
CA LEU A 114 6.39 29.63 11.95
C LEU A 114 5.78 30.95 12.42
N ASN A 115 5.48 31.84 11.48
CA ASN A 115 4.83 33.13 11.77
C ASN A 115 3.47 32.92 12.44
N ARG A 116 2.69 31.93 12.02
CA ARG A 116 1.43 31.57 12.69
C ARG A 116 1.68 31.16 14.15
N SER A 117 2.62 30.25 14.38
CA SER A 117 2.92 29.71 15.71
C SER A 117 3.43 30.80 16.67
N LEU A 118 4.35 31.66 16.21
CA LEU A 118 4.88 32.77 17.01
C LEU A 118 3.82 33.85 17.31
N ASN A 119 2.85 34.04 16.41
CA ASN A 119 1.74 34.98 16.64
C ASN A 119 0.71 34.43 17.65
N GLU A 120 0.43 33.13 17.59
CA GLU A 120 -0.52 32.45 18.47
C GLU A 120 0.05 32.23 19.88
N ASN A 121 1.35 31.96 20.00
CA ASN A 121 2.01 31.71 21.28
C ASN A 121 3.35 32.43 21.37
N LYS A 122 3.33 33.61 22.00
CA LYS A 122 4.48 34.53 22.08
C LYS A 122 5.61 34.07 23.00
N ASP A 123 5.34 33.10 23.87
CA ASP A 123 6.29 32.59 24.87
C ASP A 123 6.94 31.26 24.46
N ILE A 124 6.69 30.78 23.24
CA ILE A 124 7.34 29.58 22.71
C ILE A 124 8.83 29.84 22.50
N ASP A 125 9.65 28.84 22.86
CA ASP A 125 11.06 28.77 22.49
C ASP A 125 11.22 28.81 20.96
N PRO A 126 11.96 29.78 20.39
CA PRO A 126 12.15 29.90 18.94
C PRO A 126 12.63 28.62 18.26
N GLU A 127 13.50 27.83 18.91
CA GLU A 127 13.98 26.57 18.34
C GLU A 127 12.86 25.54 18.20
N VAL A 128 12.01 25.43 19.21
CA VAL A 128 10.82 24.56 19.20
C VAL A 128 9.81 25.03 18.16
N ALA A 129 9.61 26.36 18.02
CA ALA A 129 8.73 26.92 16.99
C ALA A 129 9.20 26.56 15.57
N VAL A 130 10.51 26.67 15.31
CA VAL A 130 11.11 26.33 14.02
C VAL A 130 10.95 24.84 13.73
N LEU A 131 11.28 23.97 14.69
CA LEU A 131 11.11 22.52 14.55
C LEU A 131 9.64 22.16 14.28
N PHE A 132 8.71 22.78 15.00
CA PHE A 132 7.28 22.52 14.82
C PHE A 132 6.76 22.99 13.47
N ALA A 133 7.24 24.14 12.96
CA ALA A 133 6.88 24.62 11.64
C ALA A 133 7.35 23.67 10.53
N HIS A 134 8.58 23.13 10.64
CA HIS A 134 9.08 22.09 9.74
C HIS A 134 8.22 20.82 9.83
N TYR A 135 7.99 20.33 11.05
CA TYR A 135 7.17 19.16 11.31
C TYR A 135 5.78 19.26 10.68
N GLN A 136 5.11 20.42 10.77
CA GLN A 136 3.80 20.64 10.15
C GLN A 136 3.82 20.45 8.63
N VAL A 137 4.82 21.01 7.95
CA VAL A 137 4.96 20.89 6.48
C VAL A 137 5.33 19.46 6.11
N ASP A 138 6.29 18.86 6.80
CA ASP A 138 6.74 17.49 6.54
C ASP A 138 5.62 16.47 6.78
N TYR A 139 4.82 16.68 7.83
CA TYR A 139 3.69 15.80 8.16
C TYR A 139 2.62 15.91 7.07
N HIS A 140 2.33 17.12 6.58
CA HIS A 140 1.43 17.32 5.46
C HIS A 140 1.91 16.60 4.18
N ILE A 141 3.20 16.73 3.84
CA ILE A 141 3.81 16.01 2.70
C ILE A 141 3.70 14.49 2.90
N ARG A 142 3.99 13.99 4.11
CA ARG A 142 3.82 12.57 4.46
C ARG A 142 2.38 12.10 4.23
N GLN A 143 1.38 12.89 4.60
CA GLN A 143 -0.01 12.51 4.36
C GLN A 143 -0.33 12.37 2.86
N HIS A 144 0.18 13.27 2.01
CA HIS A 144 0.04 13.12 0.56
C HIS A 144 0.75 11.86 0.02
N TYR A 145 1.93 11.56 0.55
CA TYR A 145 2.66 10.35 0.20
C TYR A 145 1.89 9.07 0.57
N LEU A 146 1.42 8.98 1.80
CA LEU A 146 0.64 7.86 2.30
C LEU A 146 -0.72 7.73 1.59
N ALA A 147 -1.30 8.82 1.10
CA ALA A 147 -2.57 8.75 0.38
C ALA A 147 -2.47 7.97 -0.95
N ARG A 148 -1.29 7.95 -1.58
CA ARG A 148 -1.02 7.16 -2.80
C ARG A 148 -0.48 5.76 -2.50
N ARG A 149 0.33 5.60 -1.46
CA ARG A 149 1.15 4.38 -1.22
C ARG A 149 0.85 3.64 0.08
N GLY A 150 0.15 4.27 1.02
CA GLY A 150 -0.18 3.69 2.30
C GLY A 150 -1.23 2.58 2.20
N VAL A 151 -1.39 1.82 3.28
CA VAL A 151 -2.29 0.65 3.35
C VAL A 151 -3.75 0.96 2.95
N LEU A 152 -4.24 2.18 3.22
CA LEU A 152 -5.61 2.57 2.83
C LEU A 152 -5.80 2.63 1.32
N SER A 153 -4.73 2.78 0.53
CA SER A 153 -4.80 2.74 -0.93
C SER A 153 -5.25 1.36 -1.46
N LEU A 154 -5.08 0.30 -0.66
CA LEU A 154 -5.52 -1.06 -0.97
C LEU A 154 -7.03 -1.25 -0.75
N CYS A 155 -7.67 -0.43 0.10
CA CYS A 155 -9.11 -0.48 0.35
C CYS A 155 -9.88 0.02 -0.89
N ARG A 156 -10.67 -0.88 -1.50
CA ARG A 156 -11.41 -0.60 -2.75
C ARG A 156 -12.66 0.22 -2.49
N ASN A 157 -13.29 0.04 -1.33
CA ASN A 157 -14.54 0.68 -0.93
C ASN A 157 -14.59 0.87 0.60
N ALA A 158 -15.70 1.41 1.10
CA ALA A 158 -15.88 1.69 2.52
C ALA A 158 -15.99 0.42 3.38
N SER A 159 -16.44 -0.70 2.79
CA SER A 159 -16.45 -2.01 3.47
C SER A 159 -15.03 -2.46 3.74
N ASP A 160 -14.15 -2.47 2.73
CA ASP A 160 -12.74 -2.85 2.90
C ASP A 160 -12.03 -1.97 3.94
N LEU A 161 -12.41 -0.68 4.04
CA LEU A 161 -11.87 0.22 5.06
C LEU A 161 -12.32 -0.17 6.47
N GLN A 162 -13.59 -0.56 6.63
CA GLN A 162 -14.13 -1.03 7.89
C GLN A 162 -13.57 -2.40 8.28
N ASP A 163 -13.41 -3.30 7.32
CA ASP A 163 -12.81 -4.62 7.51
C ASP A 163 -11.35 -4.48 7.96
N LEU A 164 -10.58 -3.61 7.30
CA LEU A 164 -9.21 -3.30 7.70
C LEU A 164 -9.14 -2.73 9.12
N ARG A 165 -10.02 -1.78 9.45
CA ARG A 165 -10.10 -1.20 10.80
C ARG A 165 -10.41 -2.25 11.85
N THR A 166 -11.39 -3.10 11.59
CA THR A 166 -11.81 -4.18 12.50
C THR A 166 -10.66 -5.17 12.71
N TRP A 167 -10.02 -5.60 11.62
CA TRP A 167 -8.85 -6.47 11.69
C TRP A 167 -7.71 -5.86 12.51
N GLN A 168 -7.40 -4.57 12.34
CA GLN A 168 -6.36 -3.91 13.14
C GLN A 168 -6.73 -3.88 14.63
N TRP A 169 -8.00 -3.68 14.97
CA TRP A 169 -8.47 -3.76 16.35
C TRP A 169 -8.27 -5.16 16.94
N ASP A 170 -8.60 -6.19 16.17
CA ASP A 170 -8.43 -7.59 16.58
C ASP A 170 -6.95 -7.93 16.80
N MET A 171 -6.06 -7.48 15.90
CA MET A 171 -4.62 -7.69 16.05
C MET A 171 -4.08 -6.97 17.29
N ALA A 172 -4.48 -5.71 17.53
CA ALA A 172 -4.07 -4.97 18.72
C ALA A 172 -4.53 -5.65 20.02
N ALA A 173 -5.69 -6.30 20.01
CA ALA A 173 -6.15 -7.10 21.15
C ALA A 173 -5.29 -8.35 21.34
N ILE A 174 -4.94 -9.06 20.27
CA ILE A 174 -4.05 -10.23 20.31
C ILE A 174 -2.65 -9.86 20.81
N ASP A 175 -2.08 -8.76 20.30
CA ASP A 175 -0.75 -8.30 20.72
C ASP A 175 -0.71 -7.98 22.21
N ARG A 176 -1.76 -7.37 22.77
CA ARG A 176 -1.86 -7.13 24.22
C ARG A 176 -1.89 -8.43 25.03
N ILE A 177 -2.66 -9.42 24.57
CA ILE A 177 -2.71 -10.75 25.20
C ILE A 177 -1.32 -11.40 25.16
N ASN A 178 -0.63 -11.33 24.03
CA ASN A 178 0.68 -11.93 23.84
C ASN A 178 1.80 -11.22 24.64
N MET A 179 1.67 -9.92 24.88
CA MET A 179 2.64 -9.15 25.68
C MET A 179 2.47 -9.34 27.19
N GLY A 180 1.53 -10.17 27.65
CA GLY A 180 1.32 -10.42 29.08
C GLY A 180 0.96 -9.17 29.88
N LYS A 181 0.47 -8.12 29.20
CA LYS A 181 -0.15 -6.98 29.88
C LYS A 181 -1.50 -7.47 30.40
N ASP A 182 -1.55 -7.80 31.69
CA ASP A 182 -2.80 -7.98 32.41
C ASP A 182 -3.68 -6.76 32.14
N ILE A 183 -4.92 -7.00 31.71
CA ILE A 183 -5.89 -5.93 31.49
C ILE A 183 -6.25 -5.39 32.87
N ASP A 184 -5.54 -4.35 33.33
CA ASP A 184 -5.97 -3.62 34.51
C ASP A 184 -7.17 -2.75 34.11
N VAL A 185 -8.36 -3.24 34.45
CA VAL A 185 -9.66 -2.58 34.21
C VAL A 185 -9.78 -1.28 35.03
N SER A 186 -8.78 -0.97 35.88
CA SER A 186 -8.81 0.15 36.83
C SER A 186 -8.13 1.43 36.32
N ASP A 187 -7.39 1.39 35.21
CA ASP A 187 -6.80 2.59 34.62
C ASP A 187 -7.79 3.24 33.63
N PRO A 188 -8.34 4.43 33.95
CA PRO A 188 -9.30 5.12 33.10
C PRO A 188 -8.72 5.53 31.72
N ASP A 189 -7.39 5.55 31.58
CA ASP A 189 -6.67 5.86 30.34
C ASP A 189 -6.27 4.60 29.51
N GLU A 190 -6.35 3.39 30.08
CA GLU A 190 -6.05 2.12 29.37
C GLU A 190 -7.28 1.24 29.08
N GLY A 191 -8.45 1.60 29.64
CA GLY A 191 -9.73 0.93 29.41
C GLY A 191 -10.36 1.32 28.08
N TRP A 192 -10.42 0.39 27.13
CA TRP A 192 -11.19 0.54 25.88
C TRP A 192 -12.63 0.94 26.19
N LEU A 193 -12.97 2.23 26.11
CA LEU A 193 -14.37 2.59 25.99
C LEU A 193 -14.86 2.01 24.66
N PRO A 194 -15.97 1.24 24.65
CA PRO A 194 -16.57 0.72 23.41
C PRO A 194 -16.82 1.80 22.34
N GLU A 195 -16.89 3.06 22.75
CA GLU A 195 -17.04 4.24 21.91
C GLU A 195 -15.78 4.61 21.11
N GLU A 196 -14.56 4.37 21.63
CA GLU A 196 -13.30 4.64 20.90
C GLU A 196 -13.13 3.73 19.67
N ARG A 197 -13.65 2.50 19.75
CA ARG A 197 -13.62 1.53 18.64
C ARG A 197 -14.40 2.01 17.42
N GLN A 198 -15.40 2.86 17.60
CA GLN A 198 -16.38 3.11 16.54
C GLN A 198 -15.83 4.03 15.43
N TRP A 199 -14.92 4.94 15.77
CA TRP A 199 -14.39 5.92 14.81
C TRP A 199 -12.86 6.04 14.78
N GLY A 200 -12.16 5.53 15.80
CA GLY A 200 -10.70 5.57 15.92
C GLY A 200 -9.96 4.41 15.25
N TRP A 201 -8.63 4.53 15.23
CA TRP A 201 -7.70 3.50 14.77
C TRP A 201 -6.78 3.08 15.93
N PRO A 202 -6.48 1.78 16.08
CA PRO A 202 -5.62 1.30 17.16
C PRO A 202 -4.23 1.91 17.07
N GLY A 203 -3.77 2.53 18.17
CA GLY A 203 -2.43 3.11 18.25
C GLY A 203 -2.19 4.36 17.40
N ASP A 204 -3.22 4.92 16.75
CA ASP A 204 -3.14 6.11 15.88
C ASP A 204 -3.09 7.42 16.69
N ARG A 205 -2.22 7.47 17.70
CA ARG A 205 -2.07 8.63 18.60
C ARG A 205 -1.59 9.89 17.86
N ASN A 206 -0.90 9.71 16.74
CA ASN A 206 -0.48 10.80 15.87
C ASN A 206 -1.50 11.16 14.78
N LEU A 207 -2.70 10.57 14.81
CA LEU A 207 -3.83 10.84 13.92
C LEU A 207 -3.52 10.61 12.43
N GLU A 208 -2.49 9.82 12.09
CA GLU A 208 -2.11 9.55 10.71
C GLU A 208 -3.29 8.92 9.94
N LYS A 209 -3.88 7.84 10.45
CA LYS A 209 -5.00 7.19 9.78
C LYS A 209 -6.25 8.06 9.80
N ALA A 210 -6.47 8.82 10.86
CA ALA A 210 -7.56 9.79 10.94
C ALA A 210 -7.46 10.83 9.80
N HIS A 211 -6.28 11.38 9.51
CA HIS A 211 -6.06 12.32 8.40
C HIS A 211 -6.11 11.66 7.02
N GLN A 212 -5.64 10.41 6.91
CA GLN A 212 -5.69 9.64 5.66
C GLN A 212 -7.11 9.29 5.21
N VAL A 213 -8.05 9.01 6.12
CA VAL A 213 -9.41 8.59 5.75
C VAL A 213 -10.16 9.65 4.92
N PRO A 214 -10.19 10.95 5.29
CA PRO A 214 -10.77 12.01 4.45
C PRO A 214 -10.10 12.12 3.07
N MET A 215 -8.77 12.06 3.00
CA MET A 215 -8.03 12.09 1.73
C MET A 215 -8.40 10.88 0.87
N TRP A 216 -8.49 9.70 1.47
CA TRP A 216 -9.01 8.51 0.84
C TRP A 216 -10.44 8.74 0.36
N LYS A 217 -11.38 9.26 1.16
CA LYS A 217 -12.75 9.51 0.68
C LYS A 217 -12.79 10.44 -0.54
N ARG A 218 -12.03 11.55 -0.50
CA ARG A 218 -11.93 12.53 -1.61
C ARG A 218 -11.37 11.90 -2.90
N ASN A 219 -10.38 11.02 -2.79
CA ASN A 219 -9.72 10.37 -3.93
C ASN A 219 -10.47 9.14 -4.48
N SER A 220 -11.70 8.86 -4.02
CA SER A 220 -12.50 7.71 -4.46
C SER A 220 -12.70 7.60 -5.98
N PRO A 221 -12.99 8.69 -6.73
CA PRO A 221 -13.12 8.60 -8.19
C PRO A 221 -11.83 8.15 -8.88
N VAL A 222 -10.69 8.71 -8.48
CA VAL A 222 -9.37 8.38 -9.03
C VAL A 222 -9.02 6.93 -8.72
N ARG A 223 -9.23 6.47 -7.48
CA ARG A 223 -9.01 5.07 -7.11
C ARG A 223 -9.89 4.11 -7.92
N ARG A 224 -11.17 4.42 -8.10
CA ARG A 224 -12.06 3.57 -8.92
C ARG A 224 -11.59 3.47 -10.37
N LYS A 225 -11.09 4.58 -10.96
CA LYS A 225 -10.48 4.56 -12.30
C LYS A 225 -9.25 3.66 -12.35
N ARG A 226 -8.33 3.81 -11.38
CA ARG A 226 -7.12 2.97 -11.26
C ARG A 226 -7.49 1.49 -11.09
N LEU A 227 -8.42 1.17 -10.20
CA LEU A 227 -8.89 -0.20 -9.97
C LEU A 227 -9.49 -0.84 -11.23
N ARG A 228 -10.27 -0.10 -12.02
CA ARG A 228 -10.78 -0.59 -13.30
C ARG A 228 -9.65 -0.89 -14.29
N ALA A 229 -8.67 0.01 -14.41
CA ALA A 229 -7.52 -0.20 -15.28
C ALA A 229 -6.68 -1.42 -14.86
N VAL A 230 -6.43 -1.58 -13.55
CA VAL A 230 -5.71 -2.74 -13.00
C VAL A 230 -6.49 -4.03 -13.24
N ARG A 231 -7.81 -4.04 -13.01
CA ARG A 231 -8.66 -5.21 -13.31
C ARG A 231 -8.62 -5.60 -14.78
N ALA A 232 -8.63 -4.63 -15.69
CA ALA A 232 -8.50 -4.89 -17.12
C ALA A 232 -7.13 -5.52 -17.47
N LYS A 233 -6.04 -4.96 -16.93
CA LYS A 233 -4.69 -5.54 -17.09
C LYS A 233 -4.61 -6.96 -16.52
N TRP A 234 -5.18 -7.17 -15.33
CA TRP A 234 -5.20 -8.48 -14.69
C TRP A 234 -6.00 -9.50 -15.48
N ALA A 235 -7.12 -9.10 -16.10
CA ALA A 235 -7.90 -9.98 -16.97
C ALA A 235 -7.08 -10.47 -18.18
N ILE A 236 -6.29 -9.58 -18.80
CA ILE A 236 -5.37 -9.94 -19.90
C ILE A 236 -4.32 -10.95 -19.42
N ILE A 237 -3.69 -10.69 -18.26
CA ILE A 237 -2.70 -11.59 -17.67
C ILE A 237 -3.33 -12.96 -17.36
N MET A 238 -4.52 -12.99 -16.76
CA MET A 238 -5.21 -14.23 -16.42
C MET A 238 -5.58 -15.06 -17.64
N GLU A 239 -6.01 -14.40 -18.72
CA GLU A 239 -6.30 -15.04 -20.00
C GLU A 239 -5.03 -15.60 -20.65
N GLU A 240 -3.94 -14.85 -20.61
CA GLU A 240 -2.65 -15.33 -21.11
C GLU A 240 -2.14 -16.54 -20.29
N ARG A 241 -2.24 -16.47 -18.96
CA ARG A 241 -1.91 -17.59 -18.08
C ARG A 241 -2.82 -18.80 -18.32
N ARG A 242 -4.09 -18.59 -18.69
CA ARG A 242 -5.00 -19.68 -19.07
C ARG A 242 -4.52 -20.38 -20.35
N LYS A 243 -4.16 -19.63 -21.39
CA LYS A 243 -3.61 -20.17 -22.64
C LYS A 243 -2.30 -20.94 -22.40
N GLN A 244 -1.39 -20.38 -21.61
CA GLN A 244 -0.13 -21.04 -21.24
C GLN A 244 -0.38 -22.37 -20.53
N ARG A 245 -1.33 -22.44 -19.58
CA ARG A 245 -1.72 -23.69 -18.93
C ARG A 245 -2.29 -24.70 -19.93
N GLU A 246 -3.10 -24.26 -20.89
CA GLU A 246 -3.64 -25.13 -21.93
C GLU A 246 -2.54 -25.66 -22.86
N GLU A 247 -1.59 -24.84 -23.27
CA GLU A 247 -0.46 -25.30 -24.08
C GLU A 247 0.43 -26.28 -23.33
N LEU A 248 0.72 -26.02 -22.05
CA LEU A 248 1.47 -26.94 -21.21
C LEU A 248 0.76 -28.29 -21.08
N LEU A 249 -0.55 -28.28 -20.82
CA LEU A 249 -1.36 -29.50 -20.82
C LEU A 249 -1.35 -30.21 -22.19
N LYS A 250 -1.14 -29.48 -23.31
CA LYS A 250 -1.12 -30.09 -24.68
C LYS A 250 0.21 -30.79 -24.88
N LYS A 251 1.29 -30.16 -24.40
CA LYS A 251 2.66 -30.67 -24.49
C LYS A 251 2.91 -31.86 -23.56
N THR A 252 2.30 -31.90 -22.38
CA THR A 252 2.56 -32.96 -21.39
C THR A 252 1.70 -34.22 -21.57
N GLY A 253 0.69 -34.21 -22.46
CA GLY A 253 -0.17 -35.37 -22.70
C GLY A 253 -0.95 -35.86 -21.47
N THR A 254 -0.99 -35.07 -20.39
CA THR A 254 -1.44 -35.55 -19.08
C THR A 254 -2.95 -35.37 -18.91
N THR A 255 -3.67 -36.48 -18.74
CA THR A 255 -5.03 -36.53 -18.17
C THR A 255 -5.01 -36.00 -16.74
N VAL A 256 -5.82 -34.97 -16.45
CA VAL A 256 -5.96 -34.42 -15.10
C VAL A 256 -7.18 -35.07 -14.44
N THR A 257 -6.94 -35.87 -13.41
CA THR A 257 -8.00 -36.41 -12.55
C THR A 257 -8.41 -35.34 -11.54
N VAL A 258 -9.63 -34.83 -11.64
CA VAL A 258 -10.18 -33.89 -10.65
C VAL A 258 -11.10 -34.66 -9.70
N ARG A 259 -10.77 -34.64 -8.40
CA ARG A 259 -11.60 -35.19 -7.33
C ARG A 259 -12.35 -34.05 -6.66
N LEU A 260 -13.68 -34.07 -6.76
CA LEU A 260 -14.55 -33.07 -6.13
C LEU A 260 -15.07 -33.60 -4.80
N TYR A 261 -14.76 -32.89 -3.73
CA TYR A 261 -15.25 -33.17 -2.38
C TYR A 261 -16.23 -32.07 -1.96
N LEU A 262 -17.32 -32.46 -1.32
CA LEU A 262 -18.26 -31.56 -0.66
C LEU A 262 -18.50 -32.11 0.75
N SER A 263 -18.23 -31.29 1.76
CA SER A 263 -18.43 -31.64 3.18
C SER A 263 -17.72 -32.93 3.64
N GLY A 264 -16.54 -33.22 3.10
CA GLY A 264 -15.73 -34.39 3.48
C GLY A 264 -15.99 -35.65 2.68
N ASP A 265 -17.09 -35.72 1.92
CA ASP A 265 -17.42 -36.88 1.09
C ASP A 265 -17.04 -36.66 -0.39
N LEU A 266 -16.47 -37.70 -1.01
CA LEU A 266 -16.09 -37.70 -2.43
C LEU A 266 -17.34 -37.86 -3.29
N MET A 267 -17.77 -36.76 -3.91
CA MET A 267 -19.00 -36.74 -4.71
C MET A 267 -18.82 -37.40 -6.09
N THR A 268 -17.69 -37.18 -6.75
CA THR A 268 -17.42 -37.77 -8.08
C THR A 268 -15.94 -37.70 -8.43
N VAL A 269 -15.44 -38.75 -9.09
CA VAL A 269 -14.17 -38.75 -9.81
C VAL A 269 -14.49 -38.66 -11.29
N ARG A 270 -14.05 -37.59 -11.96
CA ARG A 270 -14.17 -37.48 -13.42
C ARG A 270 -12.80 -37.59 -14.04
N GLU A 271 -12.63 -38.62 -14.86
CA GLU A 271 -11.57 -38.65 -15.86
C GLU A 271 -12.04 -37.85 -17.06
N LEU A 272 -11.46 -36.66 -17.26
CA LEU A 272 -11.74 -35.87 -18.44
C LEU A 272 -10.72 -36.26 -19.52
N PRO A 273 -11.11 -36.99 -20.58
CA PRO A 273 -10.26 -37.14 -21.75
C PRO A 273 -10.07 -35.74 -22.32
N ARG A 274 -8.83 -35.34 -22.53
CA ARG A 274 -8.57 -34.05 -23.13
C ARG A 274 -8.92 -34.15 -24.61
N VAL A 275 -10.07 -33.58 -24.97
CA VAL A 275 -10.57 -33.54 -26.34
C VAL A 275 -9.52 -32.86 -27.22
N VAL A 276 -8.82 -33.68 -28.00
CA VAL A 276 -8.07 -33.27 -29.18
C VAL A 276 -9.11 -33.20 -30.30
N GLU A 277 -9.68 -32.02 -30.52
CA GLU A 277 -10.34 -31.77 -31.80
C GLU A 277 -9.26 -31.29 -32.77
N VAL A 278 -8.79 -32.21 -33.62
CA VAL A 278 -8.19 -31.91 -34.91
C VAL A 278 -9.09 -32.51 -35.98
N GLU A 279 -9.85 -31.60 -36.59
CA GLU A 279 -10.53 -31.55 -37.90
C GLU A 279 -10.60 -32.82 -38.77
N SER A 280 -11.81 -33.19 -39.21
CA SER A 280 -12.25 -33.10 -40.63
C SER A 280 -13.36 -34.11 -40.98
N GLY A 281 -14.44 -33.58 -41.57
CA GLY A 281 -15.19 -34.29 -42.62
C GLY A 281 -16.52 -34.94 -42.24
N MET A 282 -17.63 -34.30 -42.66
CA MET A 282 -18.77 -34.88 -43.41
C MET A 282 -20.13 -34.28 -43.03
N ARG A 283 -20.63 -33.48 -43.97
CA ARG A 283 -21.96 -33.51 -44.60
C ARG A 283 -23.20 -33.95 -43.80
N LEU A 284 -24.21 -33.10 -43.98
CA LEU A 284 -25.65 -33.38 -44.16
C LEU A 284 -26.44 -33.78 -42.92
N GLY A 285 -27.12 -32.76 -42.38
CA GLY A 285 -28.31 -32.96 -41.55
C GLY A 285 -29.34 -33.85 -42.24
N LYS A 286 -29.79 -34.86 -41.51
CA LYS A 286 -31.06 -35.54 -41.78
C LYS A 286 -31.87 -35.64 -40.49
N LYS A 287 -32.94 -34.84 -40.50
CA LYS A 287 -34.30 -35.08 -39.96
C LYS A 287 -34.46 -35.19 -38.44
N MET A 288 -34.92 -34.08 -37.87
CA MET A 288 -35.89 -34.11 -36.76
C MET A 288 -37.13 -34.88 -37.21
N LYS A 289 -37.53 -35.89 -36.44
CA LYS A 289 -38.93 -36.35 -36.41
C LYS A 289 -39.63 -35.54 -35.33
N SER A 290 -40.54 -34.67 -35.76
CA SER A 290 -41.59 -34.12 -34.91
C SER A 290 -42.61 -35.23 -34.64
N SER A 291 -42.91 -35.49 -33.37
CA SER A 291 -44.08 -36.26 -32.96
C SER A 291 -45.06 -35.29 -32.30
N THR A 292 -46.23 -35.11 -32.91
CA THR A 292 -47.42 -34.57 -32.26
C THR A 292 -48.54 -35.58 -32.45
N PHE A 293 -49.28 -35.78 -31.36
CA PHE A 293 -50.37 -36.72 -31.07
C PHE A 293 -49.94 -38.14 -30.68
#